data_AF-A0A5F9DL65-F1
#
_entry.id   AF-A0A5F9DL65-F1
#
_cell.length_a   1.000
_cell.length_b   1.000
_cell.length_c   1.000
_cell.angle_alpha   90.00
_cell.angle_beta   90.00
_cell.angle_gamma   90.00
#
_symmetry.space_group_name_H-M   'P 1'
#
loop_
_entity.id
_entity.type
_entity.pdbx_description
1 polymer ?
#
loop_
_entity_poly.entity_id
_entity_poly.type
_entity_poly.pdbx_seq_one_letter_code
_entity_poly.pdbx_strand_id
1 'polypeptide(L)' 'SSELQAWLKPVAWNNVEYAGGPFALFFLAEYTNIIIINALTTILFLGSFHSHTNPEMFTINFAVKTLLLTMSFL' A
#
# COMPACT_ATOMS: atom_id res chain seq x y z
N SER A 1 12.08 -36.81 -24.34
CA SER A 1 11.07 -36.12 -23.50
C SER A 1 11.69 -35.40 -22.31
N SER A 2 12.83 -35.86 -21.76
CA SER A 2 13.58 -35.20 -20.66
C SER A 2 14.35 -33.94 -21.08
N GLU A 3 14.87 -33.86 -22.31
CA GLU A 3 15.64 -32.69 -22.77
C GLU A 3 14.76 -31.46 -23.06
N LEU A 4 13.55 -31.65 -23.61
CA LEU A 4 12.59 -30.55 -23.76
C LEU A 4 12.16 -29.96 -22.40
N GLN A 5 12.07 -30.79 -21.36
CA GLN A 5 11.87 -30.32 -19.99
C GLN A 5 13.08 -29.53 -19.45
N ALA A 6 14.31 -29.85 -19.87
CA ALA A 6 15.52 -29.12 -19.46
C ALA A 6 15.65 -27.74 -20.12
N TRP A 7 15.22 -27.58 -21.38
CA TRP A 7 15.21 -26.30 -22.08
C TRP A 7 14.02 -25.41 -21.71
N LEU A 8 12.87 -26.00 -21.35
CA LEU A 8 11.68 -25.26 -20.95
C LEU A 8 11.64 -24.92 -19.46
N LYS A 9 12.29 -25.71 -18.59
CA LYS A 9 12.33 -25.44 -17.14
C LYS A 9 12.82 -24.03 -16.79
N PRO A 10 13.96 -23.54 -17.32
CA PRO A 10 14.46 -22.21 -16.99
C PRO A 10 13.52 -21.10 -17.44
N VAL A 11 12.93 -21.25 -18.64
CA VAL A 11 12.01 -20.26 -19.22
C VAL A 11 10.67 -20.25 -18.49
N ALA A 12 10.11 -21.44 -18.18
CA ALA A 12 8.86 -21.58 -17.45
C ALA A 12 8.99 -21.16 -15.97
N TRP A 13 10.13 -21.44 -15.35
CA TRP A 13 10.45 -21.03 -13.97
C TRP A 13 10.67 -19.51 -13.87
N ASN A 14 11.46 -18.92 -14.77
CA ASN A 14 11.70 -17.48 -14.83
C ASN A 14 10.40 -16.69 -15.08
N ASN A 15 9.47 -17.24 -15.87
CA ASN A 15 8.16 -16.62 -16.08
C ASN A 15 7.26 -16.65 -14.83
N VAL A 16 7.43 -17.63 -13.94
CA VAL A 16 6.67 -17.75 -12.68
C VAL A 16 7.26 -16.86 -11.58
N GLU A 17 8.59 -16.75 -11.50
CA GLU A 17 9.24 -15.90 -10.49
C GLU A 17 9.11 -14.40 -10.79
N TYR A 18 8.98 -14.00 -12.06
CA TYR A 18 8.83 -12.59 -12.45
C TYR A 18 7.37 -12.11 -12.58
N ALA A 19 6.39 -13.03 -12.58
CA ALA A 19 4.97 -12.69 -12.75
C ALA A 19 4.26 -12.23 -11.46
N GLY A 20 4.80 -12.54 -10.28
CA GLY A 20 4.18 -12.15 -9.01
C GLY A 20 4.47 -10.71 -8.55
N GLY A 21 5.68 -10.20 -8.85
CA GLY A 21 6.16 -8.91 -8.36
C GLY A 21 5.37 -7.70 -8.90
N PRO A 22 5.23 -7.53 -10.23
CA PRO A 22 4.48 -6.42 -10.81
C PRO A 22 2.98 -6.47 -10.49
N PHE A 23 2.40 -7.66 -10.39
CA PHE A 23 0.98 -7.84 -10.03
C PHE A 23 0.71 -7.39 -8.58
N ALA A 24 1.56 -7.78 -7.62
CA ALA A 24 1.44 -7.33 -6.23
C ALA A 24 1.61 -5.81 -6.09
N LEU A 25 2.50 -5.21 -6.89
CA LEU A 25 2.71 -3.76 -6.90
C LEU A 25 1.48 -3.00 -7.42
N PHE A 26 0.75 -3.54 -8.40
CA PHE A 26 -0.51 -2.94 -8.86
C PHE A 26 -1.58 -2.91 -7.77
N PHE A 27 -1.82 -4.02 -7.06
CA PHE A 27 -2.76 -4.03 -5.93
C PHE A 27 -2.31 -3.09 -4.81
N LEU A 28 -1.02 -3.12 -4.46
CA LEU A 28 -0.48 -2.24 -3.43
C LEU A 28 -0.63 -0.75 -3.81
N ALA A 29 -0.41 -0.40 -5.07
CA ALA A 29 -0.55 0.97 -5.56
C ALA A 29 -2.00 1.46 -5.47
N GLU A 30 -2.98 0.61 -5.76
CA GLU A 30 -4.40 0.97 -5.64
C GLU A 30 -4.79 1.27 -4.19
N TYR A 31 -4.43 0.40 -3.24
CA TYR A 31 -4.69 0.65 -1.81
C TYR A 31 -3.92 1.87 -1.29
N THR A 32 -2.69 2.06 -1.76
CA THR A 32 -1.87 3.22 -1.39
C THR A 32 -2.51 4.52 -1.87
N ASN A 33 -3.09 4.56 -3.07
CA ASN A 33 -3.79 5.74 -3.58
C ASN A 33 -4.98 6.12 -2.70
N ILE A 34 -5.79 5.15 -2.26
CA ILE A 34 -6.94 5.39 -1.38
C ILE A 34 -6.46 5.98 -0.04
N ILE A 35 -5.40 5.42 0.54
CA ILE A 35 -4.85 5.90 1.81
C ILE A 35 -4.27 7.32 1.65
N ILE A 36 -3.54 7.60 0.57
CA ILE A 36 -2.93 8.93 0.33
C ILE A 36 -3.99 10.01 0.19
N ILE A 37 -5.05 9.76 -0.58
CA ILE A 37 -6.12 10.76 -0.77
C ILE A 37 -6.82 11.03 0.56
N ASN A 38 -7.09 10.00 1.36
CA ASN A 38 -7.70 10.17 2.68
C ASN A 38 -6.77 10.86 3.69
N ALA A 39 -5.47 10.59 3.64
CA ALA A 39 -4.47 11.28 4.45
C ALA A 39 -4.40 12.77 4.10
N LEU A 40 -4.40 13.10 2.80
CA LEU A 40 -4.39 14.49 2.32
C LEU A 40 -5.65 15.25 2.74
N THR A 41 -6.83 14.62 2.59
CA THR A 41 -8.11 15.18 3.09
C THR A 41 -8.06 15.39 4.61
N THR A 42 -7.47 14.47 5.37
CA THR A 42 -7.34 14.60 6.83
C THR A 42 -6.44 15.78 7.22
N ILE A 43 -5.34 16.00 6.49
CA ILE A 43 -4.44 17.14 6.71
C ILE A 43 -5.12 18.46 6.35
N LEU A 44 -5.79 18.52 5.20
CA LEU A 44 -6.37 19.77 4.68
C LEU A 44 -7.65 20.20 5.41
N PHE A 45 -8.51 19.26 5.82
CA PHE A 45 -9.85 19.57 6.36
C PHE A 45 -10.02 19.21 7.84
N LEU A 46 -9.36 18.15 8.32
CA LEU A 46 -9.59 17.58 9.66
C LEU A 46 -8.38 17.76 10.60
N GLY A 47 -7.48 18.69 10.27
CA GLY A 47 -6.18 18.94 10.91
C GLY A 47 -6.12 18.56 12.39
N SER A 48 -5.08 17.80 12.76
CA SER A 48 -4.89 17.34 14.14
C SER A 48 -4.25 18.46 14.98
N PHE A 49 -4.64 18.58 16.25
CA PHE A 49 -4.07 19.57 17.14
C PHE A 49 -2.59 19.25 17.40
N HIS A 50 -1.70 20.10 16.89
CA HIS A 50 -0.27 19.95 17.07
C HIS A 50 0.16 20.55 18.42
N SER A 51 0.27 19.69 19.43
CA SER A 51 0.86 20.07 20.71
C SER A 51 2.36 19.84 20.68
N HIS A 52 3.15 20.91 20.81
CA HIS A 52 4.63 20.83 20.82
C HIS A 52 5.17 19.99 22.00
N THR A 53 4.42 19.92 23.10
CA THR A 53 4.82 19.15 24.29
C THR A 53 4.59 17.64 24.15
N ASN A 54 3.62 17.22 23.33
CA ASN A 54 3.27 15.81 23.15
C ASN A 54 3.04 15.49 21.65
N PRO A 55 4.12 15.31 20.87
CA PRO A 55 4.01 15.02 19.43
C PRO A 55 3.34 13.67 19.14
N GLU A 56 3.41 12.70 20.07
CA GLU A 56 2.78 11.39 19.92
C GLU A 56 1.25 11.48 19.79
N MET A 57 0.63 12.38 20.55
CA MET A 57 -0.82 12.59 20.51
C MET A 57 -1.28 13.19 19.18
N PHE A 58 -0.43 14.00 18.53
CA PHE A 58 -0.71 14.50 17.20
C PHE A 58 -0.76 13.36 16.18
N THR A 59 0.24 12.47 16.22
CA THR A 59 0.34 11.30 15.32
C THR A 59 -0.82 10.34 15.51
N ILE A 60 -1.17 10.02 16.76
CA ILE A 60 -2.29 9.11 17.06
C ILE A 60 -3.61 9.70 16.56
N ASN A 61 -3.91 10.97 16.87
CA ASN A 61 -5.13 11.61 16.41
C ASN A 61 -5.20 11.72 14.88
N PHE A 62 -4.07 12.00 14.22
CA PHE A 62 -3.99 12.03 12.76
C PHE A 62 -4.24 10.63 12.17
N ALA A 63 -3.60 9.59 12.71
CA ALA A 63 -3.75 8.21 12.24
C ALA A 63 -5.18 7.70 12.43
N VAL A 64 -5.80 7.93 13.59
CA VAL A 64 -7.19 7.52 13.87
C VAL A 64 -8.17 8.20 12.91
N LYS A 65 -8.03 9.51 12.67
CA LYS A 65 -8.90 10.23 11.72
C LYS A 65 -8.73 9.72 10.29
N THR A 66 -7.48 9.50 9.87
CA THR A 66 -7.18 8.97 8.53
C THR A 66 -7.76 7.57 8.36
N LEU A 67 -7.57 6.67 9.34
CA LEU A 67 -8.11 5.31 9.31
C LEU A 67 -9.64 5.28 9.28
N LEU A 68 -10.28 6.11 10.09
CA LEU A 68 -11.74 6.23 10.10
C LEU A 68 -12.27 6.69 8.74
N LEU A 69 -11.59 7.65 8.09
CA LEU A 69 -11.93 8.10 6.74
C LEU A 69 -11.71 6.99 5.70
N THR A 70 -10.60 6.25 5.77
CA THR A 70 -10.32 5.15 4.84
C THR A 70 -11.34 4.02 4.93
N MET A 71 -11.83 3.70 6.14
CA MET A 71 -12.88 2.67 6.34
C MET A 71 -14.24 3.09 5.78
N SER A 72 -14.47 4.39 5.54
CA SER A 72 -15.71 4.86 4.91
C SER A 72 -15.66 4.83 3.38
N PHE A 73 -14.45 4.80 2.80
CA PHE A 73 -14.21 4.83 1.35
C PHE A 73 -13.86 3.46 0.75
N LEU A 74 -13.37 2.53 1.56
CA LEU A 74 -13.09 1.13 1.20
C LEU A 74 -14.36 0.28 1.31
#